data_AF-A0A1A3NEC9-F1
#
_entry.id   AF-A0A1A3NEC9-F1
#
_cell.length_a   1.000
_cell.length_b   1.000
_cell.length_c   1.000
_cell.angle_alpha   90.00
_cell.angle_beta   90.00
_cell.angle_gamma   90.00
#
_symmetry.space_group_name_H-M   'P 1'
#
loop_
_entity.id
_entity.type
_entity.pdbx_description
1 polymer ?
#
loop_
_entity_poly.entity_id
_entity_poly.type
_entity_poly.pdbx_seq_one_letter_code
_entity_poly.pdbx_strand_id
1 'polypeptide(L)'
;MAYPGGEKLNSEALAVDPINHNMLLIEKTDGDISRVYSTPDSGWTSAGSSSASRTLTQVATLDLSDAQEQLVTSADFSPDGTQLAIRTYDDVLLWNRAPGSSSWSPFSQQGVEGLMASEQQGEAIAFHPDGQGYVTLSEGTSQTLHEFNVR
;
A
#
# COMPACT_ATOMS: atom_id res chain seq x y z
N MET A 1 -9.60 9.08 -12.83
CA MET A 1 -9.08 7.73 -13.14
C MET A 1 -10.23 6.75 -13.04
N ALA A 2 -10.15 5.60 -13.72
CA ALA A 2 -11.15 4.55 -13.66
C ALA A 2 -10.48 3.17 -13.72
N TYR A 3 -11.09 2.16 -13.10
CA TYR A 3 -10.64 0.78 -13.28
C TYR A 3 -10.92 0.28 -14.71
N PRO A 4 -10.17 -0.73 -15.19
CA PRO A 4 -10.46 -1.40 -16.45
C PRO A 4 -11.93 -1.80 -16.56
N GLY A 5 -12.51 -1.64 -17.76
CA GLY A 5 -13.91 -1.99 -18.00
C GLY A 5 -14.94 -1.11 -17.29
N GLY A 6 -14.53 -0.07 -16.56
CA GLY A 6 -15.43 0.76 -15.76
C GLY A 6 -15.90 0.10 -14.46
N GLU A 7 -15.17 -0.91 -13.98
CA GLU A 7 -15.42 -1.54 -12.69
C GLU A 7 -15.41 -0.53 -11.54
N LYS A 8 -16.16 -0.84 -10.48
CA LYS A 8 -16.18 -0.07 -9.23
C LYS A 8 -15.61 -0.95 -8.14
N LEU A 9 -14.35 -0.72 -7.79
CA LEU A 9 -13.66 -1.47 -6.74
C LEU A 9 -13.56 -0.63 -5.48
N ASN A 10 -13.66 -1.29 -4.34
CA ASN A 10 -13.30 -0.69 -3.07
C ASN A 10 -11.77 -0.75 -2.95
N SER A 11 -11.10 0.40 -3.08
CA SER A 11 -9.67 0.50 -2.81
C SER A 11 -9.48 1.43 -1.63
N GLU A 12 -8.71 0.99 -0.65
CA GLU A 12 -8.49 1.73 0.59
C GLU A 12 -7.02 2.08 0.80
N ALA A 13 -6.10 1.28 0.25
CA ALA A 13 -4.68 1.59 0.28
C ALA A 13 -4.19 2.19 -1.05
N LEU A 14 -3.29 3.16 -0.90
CA LEU A 14 -2.58 3.86 -1.97
C LEU A 14 -1.13 4.08 -1.54
N ALA A 15 -0.18 3.85 -2.44
CA ALA A 15 1.24 4.13 -2.21
C ALA A 15 1.85 4.76 -3.46
N VAL A 16 2.84 5.64 -3.29
CA VAL A 16 3.59 6.24 -4.40
C VAL A 16 5.04 5.81 -4.31
N ASP A 17 5.55 5.17 -5.37
CA ASP A 17 6.94 4.76 -5.45
C ASP A 17 7.86 5.99 -5.52
N PRO A 18 8.78 6.21 -4.56
CA PRO A 18 9.62 7.41 -4.52
C PRO A 18 10.68 7.44 -5.63
N ILE A 19 10.94 6.32 -6.31
CA ILE A 19 11.97 6.21 -7.34
C ILE A 19 11.42 6.59 -8.72
N ASN A 20 10.23 6.09 -9.06
CA ASN A 20 9.67 6.25 -10.40
C ASN A 20 8.29 6.96 -10.42
N HIS A 21 7.78 7.33 -9.25
CA HIS A 21 6.52 8.06 -9.07
C HIS A 21 5.27 7.34 -9.61
N ASN A 22 5.35 6.01 -9.79
CA ASN A 22 4.17 5.20 -10.02
C ASN A 22 3.30 5.22 -8.76
N MET A 23 2.02 5.47 -8.94
CA MET A 23 1.02 5.28 -7.89
C MET A 23 0.48 3.86 -7.96
N LEU A 24 0.33 3.21 -6.82
CA LEU A 24 -0.36 1.95 -6.63
C LEU A 24 -1.69 2.20 -5.93
N LEU A 25 -2.74 1.48 -6.33
CA LEU A 25 -4.00 1.35 -5.58
C LEU A 25 -4.24 -0.13 -5.32
N ILE A 26 -4.66 -0.46 -4.10
CA ILE A 26 -4.87 -1.83 -3.67
C ILE A 26 -6.34 -2.00 -3.26
N GLU A 27 -6.97 -3.04 -3.79
CA GLU A 27 -8.33 -3.42 -3.43
C GLU A 27 -8.43 -3.85 -1.96
N LYS A 28 -9.45 -3.36 -1.26
CA LYS A 28 -9.88 -3.88 0.03
C LYS A 28 -11.02 -4.88 -0.19
N THR A 29 -10.74 -6.12 0.16
CA THR A 29 -11.66 -7.26 0.05
C THR A 29 -11.46 -8.18 1.24
N ASP A 30 -12.50 -8.91 1.60
CA ASP A 30 -12.51 -9.98 2.60
C ASP A 30 -12.02 -11.33 2.04
N GLY A 31 -11.63 -11.38 0.76
CA GLY A 31 -10.97 -12.54 0.16
C GLY A 31 -9.46 -12.45 0.26
N ASP A 32 -8.80 -13.61 0.18
CA ASP A 32 -7.34 -13.73 0.33
C ASP A 32 -6.53 -12.94 -0.71
N ILE A 33 -7.14 -12.59 -1.84
CA ILE A 33 -6.44 -11.97 -2.97
C ILE A 33 -6.98 -10.58 -3.27
N SER A 34 -6.19 -9.55 -2.97
CA SER A 34 -6.43 -8.17 -3.39
C SER A 34 -5.85 -7.89 -4.77
N ARG A 35 -6.58 -7.20 -5.64
CA ARG A 35 -6.02 -6.70 -6.91
C ARG A 35 -5.20 -5.43 -6.69
N VAL A 36 -4.06 -5.35 -7.37
CA VAL A 36 -3.17 -4.19 -7.34
C VAL A 36 -3.18 -3.50 -8.70
N TYR A 37 -3.53 -2.22 -8.68
CA TYR A 37 -3.58 -1.35 -9.84
C TYR A 37 -2.48 -0.31 -9.79
N SER A 38 -2.03 0.14 -10.95
CA SER A 38 -1.06 1.22 -11.05
C SER A 38 -1.40 2.22 -12.15
N THR A 39 -0.92 3.44 -11.95
CA THR A 39 -0.77 4.46 -12.98
C THR A 39 0.61 5.11 -12.84
N PRO A 40 1.31 5.39 -13.95
CA PRO A 40 2.55 6.16 -13.91
C PRO A 40 2.26 7.61 -13.51
N ASP A 41 3.32 8.32 -13.10
CA ASP A 41 3.32 9.76 -12.74
C ASP A 41 2.45 10.61 -13.69
N SER A 42 2.75 10.51 -14.99
CA SER A 42 2.04 11.25 -16.04
C SER A 42 0.53 11.01 -16.06
N GLY A 43 0.07 9.89 -15.50
CA GLY A 43 -1.34 9.56 -15.39
C GLY A 43 -2.06 10.23 -14.22
N TRP A 44 -1.38 10.57 -13.11
CA TRP A 44 -2.03 11.12 -11.91
C TRP A 44 -1.63 12.56 -11.57
N THR A 45 -0.43 13.02 -11.91
CA THR A 45 -0.01 14.42 -11.65
C THR A 45 -0.55 15.42 -12.67
N SER A 46 -0.87 14.98 -13.88
CA SER A 46 -1.48 15.83 -14.92
C SER A 46 -3.02 15.77 -14.94
N ALA A 47 -3.64 15.15 -13.94
CA ALA A 47 -5.09 14.90 -13.86
C ALA A 47 -5.95 16.18 -13.75
N GLY A 48 -5.33 17.36 -13.58
CA GLY A 48 -6.02 18.65 -13.54
C GLY A 48 -6.33 19.30 -14.90
N SER A 49 -5.80 18.79 -16.03
CA SER A 49 -5.86 19.51 -17.32
C SER A 49 -6.68 18.84 -18.43
N SER A 50 -7.17 17.61 -18.26
CA SER A 50 -7.95 16.92 -19.29
C SER A 50 -9.16 16.20 -18.70
N SER A 51 -10.34 16.44 -19.25
CA SER A 51 -11.59 15.74 -18.90
C SER A 51 -11.61 14.25 -19.30
N ALA A 52 -10.53 13.73 -19.89
CA ALA A 52 -10.42 12.33 -20.28
C ALA A 52 -10.11 11.46 -19.06
N SER A 53 -11.01 10.51 -18.76
CA SER A 53 -10.75 9.50 -17.74
C SER A 53 -9.57 8.62 -18.16
N ARG A 54 -8.59 8.48 -17.28
CA ARG A 54 -7.44 7.58 -17.45
C ARG A 54 -7.74 6.24 -16.80
N THR A 55 -7.51 5.17 -17.54
CA THR A 55 -7.72 3.80 -17.06
C THR A 55 -6.49 3.31 -16.32
N LEU A 56 -6.70 2.81 -15.10
CA LEU A 56 -5.67 2.13 -14.32
C LEU A 56 -5.28 0.80 -14.97
N THR A 57 -4.06 0.33 -14.75
CA THR A 57 -3.62 -0.99 -15.19
C THR A 57 -3.52 -1.93 -13.99
N GLN A 58 -4.14 -3.11 -14.05
CA GLN A 58 -3.87 -4.14 -13.04
C GLN A 58 -2.47 -4.69 -13.27
N VAL A 59 -1.59 -4.57 -12.28
CA VAL A 59 -0.15 -4.90 -12.42
C VAL A 59 0.27 -6.09 -11.57
N ALA A 60 -0.49 -6.40 -10.52
CA ALA A 60 -0.23 -7.52 -9.62
C ALA A 60 -1.48 -7.94 -8.84
N THR A 61 -1.31 -8.95 -8.01
CA THR A 61 -2.22 -9.37 -6.94
C THR A 61 -1.42 -9.42 -5.65
N LEU A 62 -2.02 -9.01 -4.54
CA LEU A 62 -1.49 -9.19 -3.19
C LEU A 62 -2.20 -10.40 -2.56
N ASP A 63 -1.42 -11.39 -2.14
CA ASP A 63 -1.90 -12.61 -1.47
C ASP A 63 -1.75 -12.45 0.05
N LEU A 64 -2.88 -12.53 0.75
CA LEU A 64 -3.05 -12.40 2.20
C LEU A 64 -3.62 -13.69 2.82
N SER A 65 -3.49 -14.82 2.14
CA SER A 65 -3.97 -16.11 2.64
C SER A 65 -3.32 -16.53 3.97
N ASP A 66 -2.11 -16.05 4.25
CA ASP A 66 -1.38 -16.28 5.51
C ASP A 66 -1.45 -15.10 6.50
N ALA A 67 -2.14 -14.01 6.15
CA ALA A 67 -2.34 -12.87 7.05
C ALA A 67 -3.42 -13.18 8.11
N GLN A 68 -3.39 -12.48 9.25
CA GLN A 68 -4.43 -12.63 10.26
C GLN A 68 -5.76 -12.00 9.82
N GLU A 69 -5.68 -11.00 8.95
CA GLU A 69 -6.82 -10.27 8.39
C GLU A 69 -6.54 -9.84 6.94
N GLN A 70 -7.53 -9.97 6.05
CA GLN A 70 -7.41 -9.70 4.60
C GLN A 70 -7.74 -8.25 4.22
N LEU A 71 -8.46 -7.52 5.07
CA LEU A 71 -8.92 -6.17 4.79
C LEU A 71 -7.78 -5.15 4.87
N VAL A 72 -7.16 -4.90 3.71
CA VAL A 72 -6.15 -3.85 3.52
C VAL A 72 -6.71 -2.46 3.80
N THR A 73 -6.00 -1.66 4.60
CA THR A 73 -6.38 -0.28 4.97
C THR A 73 -5.35 0.76 4.52
N SER A 74 -4.06 0.42 4.46
CA SER A 74 -3.02 1.38 4.09
C SER A 74 -1.79 0.72 3.46
N ALA A 75 -0.97 1.53 2.79
CA ALA A 75 0.29 1.11 2.20
C ALA A 75 1.27 2.28 2.13
N ASP A 76 2.57 2.02 2.25
CA ASP A 76 3.60 3.04 2.06
C ASP A 76 4.93 2.45 1.57
N PHE A 77 5.70 3.24 0.81
CA PHE A 77 7.06 2.89 0.44
C PHE A 77 8.04 3.55 1.40
N SER A 78 9.14 2.86 1.74
CA SER A 78 10.24 3.51 2.45
C SER A 78 10.79 4.66 1.62
N PRO A 79 11.39 5.71 2.23
CA PRO A 79 11.89 6.88 1.50
C PRO A 79 12.90 6.56 0.39
N ASP A 80 13.68 5.48 0.56
CA ASP A 80 14.64 4.99 -0.42
C ASP A 80 14.04 4.02 -1.46
N GLY A 81 12.75 3.70 -1.32
CA GLY A 81 11.99 2.79 -2.18
C GLY A 81 12.38 1.32 -2.07
N THR A 82 13.20 0.94 -1.08
CA THR A 82 13.68 -0.43 -0.91
C THR A 82 12.71 -1.33 -0.14
N GLN A 83 11.72 -0.75 0.54
CA GLN A 83 10.68 -1.49 1.24
C GLN A 83 9.28 -1.00 0.87
N LEU A 84 8.32 -1.92 0.94
CA LEU A 84 6.90 -1.65 0.86
C LEU A 84 6.25 -2.20 2.12
N ALA A 85 5.42 -1.38 2.76
CA ALA A 85 4.60 -1.79 3.88
C ALA A 85 3.13 -1.82 3.46
N ILE A 86 2.40 -2.84 3.92
CA ILE A 86 0.94 -2.94 3.83
C ILE A 86 0.40 -3.03 5.25
N ARG A 87 -0.69 -2.31 5.48
CA ARG A 87 -1.50 -2.39 6.69
C ARG A 87 -2.82 -3.09 6.37
N THR A 88 -3.19 -4.05 7.22
CA THR A 88 -4.56 -4.54 7.34
C THR A 88 -5.11 -4.09 8.70
N TYR A 89 -6.35 -4.42 9.03
CA TYR A 89 -6.85 -4.08 10.37
C TYR A 89 -5.97 -4.67 11.50
N ASP A 90 -5.48 -5.89 11.32
CA ASP A 90 -4.77 -6.65 12.36
C ASP A 90 -3.33 -7.05 11.99
N ASP A 91 -2.81 -6.64 10.83
CA ASP A 91 -1.44 -6.93 10.41
C ASP A 91 -0.68 -5.69 9.93
N VAL A 92 0.63 -5.70 10.17
CA VAL A 92 1.62 -4.95 9.38
C VAL A 92 2.46 -5.96 8.62
N LEU A 93 2.49 -5.85 7.29
CA LEU A 93 3.27 -6.71 6.42
C LEU A 93 4.31 -5.90 5.67
N LEU A 94 5.54 -6.41 5.63
CA LEU A 94 6.70 -5.76 5.02
C LEU A 94 7.29 -6.61 3.91
N TRP A 95 7.76 -5.95 2.86
CA TRP A 95 8.51 -6.58 1.78
C TRP A 95 9.77 -5.80 1.47
N ASN A 96 10.83 -6.52 1.12
CA ASN A 96 11.99 -5.94 0.46
C ASN A 96 11.77 -5.88 -1.05
N ARG A 97 12.23 -4.80 -1.67
CA ARG A 97 12.23 -4.59 -3.11
C ARG A 97 13.65 -4.62 -3.65
N ALA A 98 13.89 -5.47 -4.63
CA ALA A 98 15.18 -5.53 -5.30
C ALA A 98 15.48 -4.24 -6.09
N PRO A 99 16.73 -3.75 -6.10
CA PRO A 99 17.09 -2.60 -6.90
C PRO A 99 16.75 -2.78 -8.39
N GLY A 100 16.11 -1.77 -8.99
CA GLY A 100 15.74 -1.76 -10.41
C GLY A 100 14.51 -2.60 -10.76
N SER A 101 13.84 -3.25 -9.79
CA SER A 101 12.59 -3.96 -10.05
C SER A 101 11.38 -3.03 -10.11
N SER A 102 10.24 -3.53 -10.60
CA SER A 102 8.99 -2.75 -10.63
C SER A 102 8.47 -2.46 -9.22
N SER A 103 7.65 -1.41 -9.09
CA SER A 103 6.99 -1.00 -7.84
C SER A 103 6.15 -2.11 -7.21
N TRP A 104 5.60 -3.01 -8.04
CA TRP A 104 4.74 -4.12 -7.64
C TRP A 104 5.47 -5.48 -7.58
N SER A 105 6.78 -5.52 -7.84
CA SER A 105 7.58 -6.75 -7.66
C SER A 105 7.56 -7.32 -6.24
N PRO A 106 7.42 -6.53 -5.14
CA PRO A 106 7.24 -7.07 -3.79
C PRO A 106 6.14 -8.14 -3.70
N PHE A 107 5.02 -7.94 -4.38
CA PHE A 107 3.87 -8.85 -4.33
C PHE A 107 4.09 -10.23 -4.99
N SER A 108 5.27 -10.46 -5.58
CA SER A 108 5.66 -11.80 -6.07
C SER A 108 6.22 -12.70 -4.96
N GLN A 109 6.36 -12.18 -3.75
CA GLN A 109 6.86 -12.87 -2.56
C GLN A 109 5.85 -12.71 -1.42
N GLN A 110 5.93 -13.59 -0.44
CA GLN A 110 5.16 -13.46 0.79
C GLN A 110 5.74 -12.33 1.65
N GLY A 111 4.86 -11.52 2.25
CA GLY A 111 5.25 -10.48 3.18
C GLY A 111 5.75 -11.08 4.49
N VAL A 112 6.60 -10.34 5.19
CA VAL A 112 6.99 -10.69 6.56
C VAL A 112 6.23 -9.82 7.55
N GLU A 113 5.79 -10.40 8.66
CA GLU A 113 5.15 -9.65 9.73
C GLU A 113 6.10 -8.58 10.30
N GLY A 114 5.60 -7.35 10.38
CA GLY A 114 6.23 -6.23 11.06
C GLY A 114 5.78 -6.13 12.52
N LEU A 115 6.49 -5.31 13.28
CA LEU A 115 6.05 -4.91 14.62
C LEU A 115 4.76 -4.09 14.53
N MET A 116 3.82 -4.35 15.45
CA MET A 116 2.63 -3.55 15.63
C MET A 116 2.22 -3.55 17.09
N ALA A 117 1.46 -2.53 17.49
CA ALA A 117 0.80 -2.50 18.78
C ALA A 117 -0.53 -3.23 18.69
N SER A 118 -1.10 -3.61 19.83
CA SER A 118 -2.51 -4.00 19.87
C SER A 118 -3.36 -2.78 19.59
N GLU A 119 -3.87 -2.70 18.38
CA GLU A 119 -4.69 -1.62 17.85
C GLU A 119 -6.07 -2.17 17.52
N GLN A 120 -7.12 -1.40 17.76
CA GLN A 120 -8.44 -1.75 17.24
C GLN A 120 -8.55 -1.16 15.84
N GLN A 121 -8.68 -2.01 14.83
CA GLN A 121 -8.84 -1.59 13.43
C GLN A 121 -7.72 -0.63 12.99
N GLY A 122 -6.54 -1.19 12.70
CA GLY A 122 -5.45 -0.42 12.12
C GLY A 122 -5.80 0.24 10.79
N GLU A 123 -5.59 1.54 10.68
CA GLU A 123 -6.01 2.33 9.51
C GLU A 123 -4.87 2.95 8.72
N ALA A 124 -3.74 3.24 9.38
CA ALA A 124 -2.64 3.94 8.71
C ALA A 124 -1.30 3.29 9.02
N ILE A 125 -0.42 3.35 8.02
CA ILE A 125 1.02 3.09 8.15
C ILE A 125 1.79 4.14 7.36
N ALA A 126 2.93 4.59 7.89
CA ALA A 126 3.85 5.44 7.14
C ALA A 126 5.28 5.20 7.61
N PHE A 127 6.23 5.05 6.69
CA PHE A 127 7.64 4.99 7.02
C PHE A 127 8.13 6.33 7.58
N HIS A 128 9.11 6.26 8.47
CA HIS A 128 9.84 7.44 8.90
C HIS A 128 10.59 8.07 7.71
N PRO A 129 10.73 9.41 7.65
CA PRO A 129 11.48 10.08 6.60
C PRO A 129 12.97 9.68 6.50
N ASP A 130 13.54 9.16 7.58
CA ASP A 130 14.91 8.64 7.63
C ASP A 130 15.02 7.14 7.30
N GLY A 131 13.88 6.47 7.07
CA GLY A 131 13.80 5.04 6.76
C GLY A 131 14.13 4.10 7.92
N GLN A 132 14.28 4.61 9.16
CA GLN A 132 14.69 3.78 10.31
C GLN A 132 13.53 3.13 11.06
N GLY A 133 12.30 3.26 10.54
CA GLY A 133 11.09 2.92 11.27
C GLY A 133 9.83 3.23 10.49
N TYR A 134 8.71 3.01 11.14
CA TYR A 134 7.39 3.40 10.67
C TYR A 134 6.46 3.69 11.85
N VAL A 135 5.38 4.40 11.54
CA VAL A 135 4.30 4.69 12.48
C VAL A 135 3.03 3.98 12.07
N THR A 136 2.19 3.64 13.04
CA THR A 136 0.83 3.14 12.81
C THR A 136 -0.21 3.93 13.59
N LEU A 137 -1.45 3.88 13.12
CA LEU A 137 -2.59 4.52 13.76
C LEU A 137 -3.86 3.70 13.56
N SER A 138 -4.65 3.57 14.63
CA SER A 138 -6.00 2.97 14.62
C SER A 138 -7.07 3.88 14.04
N GLU A 139 -8.24 3.29 13.73
CA GLU A 139 -9.46 4.03 13.43
C GLU A 139 -9.95 4.87 14.62
N GLY A 140 -10.51 6.04 14.33
CA GLY A 140 -11.25 6.85 15.29
C GLY A 140 -10.60 8.17 15.66
N THR A 141 -11.06 8.76 16.76
CA THR A 141 -10.61 10.08 17.22
C THR A 141 -9.58 9.96 18.34
N SER A 142 -8.57 10.83 18.33
CA SER A 142 -7.52 10.89 19.37
C SER A 142 -6.80 9.56 19.62
N GLN A 143 -6.58 8.78 18.57
CA GLN A 143 -5.84 7.51 18.67
C GLN A 143 -4.36 7.75 18.98
N THR A 144 -3.73 6.76 19.61
CA THR A 144 -2.29 6.80 19.88
C THR A 144 -1.54 6.53 18.58
N LEU A 145 -0.64 7.43 18.20
CA LEU A 145 0.32 7.15 17.13
C LEU A 145 1.43 6.28 17.70
N HIS A 146 1.54 5.06 17.18
CA HIS A 146 2.54 4.10 17.61
C HIS A 146 3.78 4.21 16.72
N GLU A 147 4.97 4.28 17.31
CA GLU A 147 6.24 4.41 16.60
C GLU A 147 7.08 3.15 16.77
N PHE A 148 7.58 2.61 15.66
CA PHE A 148 8.44 1.42 15.62
C PHE A 148 9.75 1.76 14.94
N ASN A 149 10.86 1.53 15.64
CA ASN A 149 12.20 1.69 15.09
C ASN A 149 12.76 0.31 14.73
N VAL A 150 13.11 0.12 13.45
CA VAL A 150 13.68 -1.11 12.91
C VAL A 150 15.13 -0.84 12.51
N ARG A 151 16.05 -1.19 13.41
CA ARG A 151 17.49 -1.20 13.14
C ARG A 151 18.02 -2.62 13.22
#